data_AF-A0AAE1FWJ3-F1
#
_entry.id   AF-A0AAE1FWJ3-F1
#
_cell.length_a   1.000
_cell.length_b   1.000
_cell.length_c   1.000
_cell.angle_alpha   90.00
_cell.angle_beta   90.00
_cell.angle_gamma   90.00
#
_symmetry.space_group_name_H-M   'P 1'
#
loop_
_entity.id
_entity.type
_entity.pdbx_description
1 polymer ?
#
loop_
_entity_poly.entity_id
_entity_poly.type
_entity_poly.pdbx_seq_one_letter_code
_entity_poly.pdbx_strand_id
1 'polypeptide(L)'
;HSTALKVLGPATRNHQDENDAEIQKLLEEKCQLLQVHQNDPTSTAKKAAFVSKHSIVQARLRSIQDAWLSSKTNEIQGFADRHDTKRFYDALKAVYRPPSIGSSPLRSADGTTLLKSKEILERWAEHFDTVLNRPSSINNEAIACLPKVAINPNLDIPPSVEELLYGELCKGKRSVGGKRKRFKDSLKTSIKDFSISTESGLSHLV
;
A
#
# COMPACT_ATOMS: atom_id res chain seq x y z
N HIS A 1 -27.35 17.41 19.53
CA HIS A 1 -26.20 16.87 20.31
C HIS A 1 -26.49 16.62 21.80
N SER A 2 -27.51 17.24 22.41
CA SER A 2 -27.82 17.10 23.86
C SER A 2 -28.47 15.76 24.27
N THR A 3 -29.29 15.17 23.39
CA THR A 3 -30.05 13.94 23.71
C THR A 3 -29.18 12.68 23.77
N ALA A 4 -28.16 12.57 22.93
CA ALA A 4 -27.26 11.40 22.88
C ALA A 4 -26.36 11.27 24.12
N LEU A 5 -25.95 12.41 24.71
CA LEU A 5 -25.13 12.46 25.91
C LEU A 5 -25.88 11.99 27.17
N LYS A 6 -27.20 12.20 27.21
CA LYS A 6 -28.06 11.83 28.35
C LYS A 6 -28.38 10.33 28.40
N VAL A 7 -28.30 9.63 27.27
CA VAL A 7 -28.68 8.22 27.12
C VAL A 7 -27.47 7.28 27.20
N LEU A 8 -26.33 7.68 26.64
CA LEU A 8 -25.17 6.79 26.47
C LEU A 8 -24.02 7.08 27.44
N GLY A 9 -24.06 8.20 28.17
CA GLY A 9 -22.93 8.69 28.96
C GLY A 9 -21.71 9.07 28.08
N PRO A 10 -20.68 9.69 28.66
CA PRO A 10 -19.43 9.93 27.94
C PRO A 10 -18.77 8.59 27.64
N ALA A 11 -18.50 8.31 26.37
CA ALA A 11 -17.69 7.16 26.00
C ALA A 11 -16.27 7.37 26.51
N THR A 12 -15.93 6.76 27.65
CA THR A 12 -14.54 6.67 28.11
C THR A 12 -13.81 5.72 27.18
N ARG A 13 -13.05 6.29 26.25
CA ARG A 13 -12.01 5.52 25.56
C ARG A 13 -10.96 5.22 26.63
N ASN A 14 -10.91 3.98 27.08
CA ASN A 14 -9.78 3.48 27.86
C ASN A 14 -8.59 3.35 26.92
N HIS A 15 -8.04 4.49 26.50
CA HIS A 15 -6.64 4.53 26.15
C HIS A 15 -5.91 4.35 27.47
N GLN A 16 -5.00 3.38 27.52
CA GLN A 16 -4.11 3.18 28.63
C GLN A 16 -3.10 4.34 28.60
N ASP A 17 -3.60 5.52 28.97
CA ASP A 17 -2.79 6.70 29.14
C ASP A 17 -2.07 6.49 30.46
N GLU A 18 -0.81 6.04 30.39
CA GLU A 18 0.18 6.41 31.40
C GLU A 18 0.32 7.94 31.36
N ASN A 19 -0.72 8.62 31.85
CA ASN A 19 -0.80 10.05 31.87
C ASN A 19 0.03 10.49 33.07
N ASP A 20 1.28 10.82 32.80
CA ASP A 20 2.17 11.36 33.82
C ASP A 20 1.57 12.66 34.36
N ALA A 21 1.35 12.71 35.68
CA ALA A 21 0.84 13.91 36.37
C ALA A 21 1.75 15.13 36.13
N GLU A 22 3.04 14.89 35.86
CA GLU A 22 3.99 15.94 35.44
C GLU A 22 3.59 16.56 34.09
N ILE A 23 3.15 15.76 33.11
CA ILE A 23 2.72 16.27 31.79
C ILE A 23 1.44 17.08 31.91
N GLN A 24 0.47 16.62 32.70
CA GLN A 24 -0.79 17.34 32.91
C GLN A 24 -0.50 18.72 33.49
N LYS A 25 0.34 18.79 34.53
CA LYS A 25 0.79 20.04 35.12
C LYS A 25 1.50 20.95 34.10
N LEU A 26 2.41 20.41 33.29
CA LEU A 26 3.12 21.19 32.26
C LEU A 26 2.18 21.72 31.16
N LEU A 27 1.15 20.95 30.80
CA LEU A 27 0.12 21.37 29.85
C LEU A 27 -0.76 22.48 30.42
N GLU A 28 -1.15 22.37 31.69
CA GLU A 28 -1.89 23.42 32.40
C GLU A 28 -1.10 24.73 32.45
N GLU A 29 0.18 24.68 32.86
CA GLU A 29 1.07 25.86 32.88
C GLU A 29 1.24 26.47 31.49
N LYS A 30 1.39 25.64 30.44
CA LYS A 30 1.47 26.10 29.05
C LYS A 30 0.18 26.82 28.62
N CYS A 31 -0.98 26.30 29.00
CA CYS A 31 -2.29 26.89 28.68
C CYS A 31 -2.49 28.23 29.42
N GLN A 32 -2.09 28.32 30.69
CA GLN A 32 -2.13 29.57 31.44
C GLN A 32 -1.25 30.65 30.80
N LEU A 33 -0.01 30.32 30.42
CA LEU A 33 0.88 31.27 29.75
C LEU A 33 0.39 31.68 28.36
N LEU A 34 -0.26 30.77 27.63
CA LEU A 34 -0.91 31.10 26.37
C LEU A 34 -2.00 32.15 26.57
N GLN A 35 -2.85 31.99 27.60
CA GLN A 35 -3.89 32.95 27.94
C GLN A 35 -3.30 34.33 28.32
N VAL A 36 -2.24 34.34 29.13
CA VAL A 36 -1.55 35.58 29.53
C VAL A 36 -0.91 36.30 28.34
N HIS A 37 -0.31 35.56 27.40
CA HIS A 37 0.24 36.14 26.17
C HIS A 37 -0.85 36.63 25.20
N GLN A 38 -1.98 35.92 25.10
CA GLN A 38 -3.12 36.36 24.27
C GLN A 38 -3.73 37.66 24.77
N ASN A 39 -3.76 37.88 26.09
CA ASN A 39 -4.25 39.12 26.70
C ASN A 39 -3.27 40.30 26.54
N ASP A 40 -2.00 40.06 26.24
CA ASP A 40 -0.99 41.09 26.02
C ASP A 40 0.06 40.62 24.98
N PRO A 41 -0.29 40.69 23.67
CA PRO A 41 0.54 40.15 22.60
C PRO A 41 1.82 40.95 22.35
N THR A 42 1.90 42.18 22.84
CA THR A 42 3.02 43.10 22.61
C THR A 42 4.17 42.84 23.58
N SER A 43 3.90 42.18 24.71
CA SER A 43 4.92 41.83 25.71
C SER A 43 5.83 40.69 25.25
N THR A 44 7.06 41.04 24.90
CA THR A 44 8.12 40.09 24.52
C THR A 44 8.43 39.09 25.63
N ALA A 45 8.34 39.51 26.89
CA ALA A 45 8.61 38.66 28.05
C ALA A 45 7.57 37.53 28.20
N LYS A 46 6.27 37.84 28.05
CA LYS A 46 5.18 36.86 28.10
C LYS A 46 5.28 35.86 26.95
N LYS A 47 5.62 36.34 25.75
CA LYS A 47 5.90 35.49 24.59
C LYS A 47 7.07 34.53 24.86
N ALA A 48 8.17 35.04 25.39
CA ALA A 48 9.34 34.22 25.73
C ALA A 48 9.02 33.14 26.78
N ALA A 49 8.26 33.49 27.81
CA ALA A 49 7.81 32.53 28.83
C ALA A 49 6.95 31.41 28.23
N PHE A 50 5.98 31.74 27.36
CA PHE A 50 5.16 30.74 26.67
C PHE A 50 6.00 29.82 25.78
N VAL A 51 6.90 30.39 24.96
CA VAL A 51 7.76 29.59 24.06
C VAL A 51 8.67 28.65 24.86
N SER A 52 9.22 29.11 25.99
CA SER A 52 10.04 28.30 26.89
C SER A 52 9.24 27.13 27.49
N LYS A 53 8.03 27.37 27.99
CA LYS A 53 7.19 26.26 28.50
C LYS A 53 6.73 25.32 27.40
N HIS A 54 6.43 25.84 26.21
CA HIS A 54 6.06 25.04 25.05
C HIS A 54 7.20 24.08 24.65
N SER A 55 8.46 24.55 24.65
CA SER A 55 9.60 23.70 24.32
C SER A 55 9.83 22.59 25.35
N ILE A 56 9.62 22.88 26.66
CA ILE A 56 9.69 21.87 27.73
C ILE A 56 8.63 20.80 27.53
N VAL A 57 7.38 21.19 27.27
CA VAL A 57 6.28 20.25 27.00
C VAL A 57 6.61 19.36 25.80
N GLN A 58 7.08 19.94 24.70
CA GLN A 58 7.45 19.18 23.52
C GLN A 58 8.61 18.21 23.79
N ALA A 59 9.63 18.64 24.53
CA ALA A 59 10.76 17.78 24.90
C ALA A 59 10.31 16.59 25.74
N ARG A 60 9.42 16.80 26.72
CA ARG A 60 8.87 15.72 27.54
C ARG A 60 8.02 14.75 26.74
N LEU A 61 7.12 15.24 25.89
CA LEU A 61 6.30 14.39 25.03
C LEU A 61 7.17 13.53 24.10
N ARG A 62 8.22 14.12 23.50
CA ARG A 62 9.18 13.35 22.69
C ARG A 62 9.93 12.31 23.51
N SER A 63 10.41 12.66 24.70
CA SER A 63 11.10 11.71 25.58
C SER A 63 10.24 10.49 25.91
N ILE A 64 8.94 10.67 26.14
CA ILE A 64 8.01 9.58 26.46
C ILE A 64 7.74 8.73 25.23
N GLN A 65 7.53 9.37 24.08
CA GLN A 65 7.36 8.65 22.83
C GLN A 65 8.60 7.83 22.46
N ASP A 66 9.79 8.40 22.63
CA ASP A 66 11.07 7.73 22.38
C ASP A 66 11.29 6.56 23.35
N ALA A 67 10.95 6.73 24.63
CA ALA A 67 11.02 5.66 25.63
C ALA A 67 10.07 4.50 25.28
N TRP A 68 8.84 4.81 24.89
CA TRP A 68 7.88 3.81 24.44
C TRP A 68 8.37 3.08 23.18
N LEU A 69 8.88 3.80 22.18
CA LEU A 69 9.37 3.21 20.93
C LEU A 69 10.61 2.33 21.16
N SER A 70 11.51 2.76 22.06
CA SER A 70 12.68 1.98 22.48
C SER A 70 12.26 0.69 23.17
N SER A 71 11.34 0.77 24.14
CA SER A 71 10.76 -0.40 24.80
C SER A 71 10.12 -1.38 23.81
N LYS A 72 9.33 -0.85 22.86
CA LYS A 72 8.68 -1.66 21.82
C LYS A 72 9.67 -2.31 20.87
N THR A 73 10.75 -1.60 20.52
CA THR A 73 11.82 -2.14 19.67
C THR A 73 12.53 -3.30 20.36
N ASN A 74 12.84 -3.17 21.65
CA ASN A 74 13.45 -4.24 22.45
C ASN A 74 12.54 -5.47 22.53
N GLU A 75 11.23 -5.26 22.67
CA GLU A 75 10.24 -6.35 22.70
C GLU A 75 10.21 -7.11 21.35
N ILE A 76 10.13 -6.37 20.24
CA ILE A 76 10.13 -6.93 18.88
C ILE A 76 11.43 -7.68 18.58
N GLN A 77 12.57 -7.08 18.93
CA GLN A 77 13.88 -7.71 18.79
C GLN A 77 13.94 -9.01 19.59
N GLY A 78 13.46 -9.01 20.84
CA GLY A 78 13.40 -10.20 21.66
C GLY A 78 12.55 -11.33 21.04
N PHE A 79 11.48 -11.02 20.31
CA PHE A 79 10.73 -12.04 19.56
C PHE A 79 11.51 -12.58 18.36
N ALA A 80 12.23 -11.72 17.65
CA ALA A 80 13.08 -12.13 16.53
C ALA A 80 14.21 -13.06 17.01
N ASP A 81 14.88 -12.73 18.10
CA ASP A 81 15.99 -13.52 18.68
C ASP A 81 15.51 -14.90 19.15
N ARG A 82 14.25 -15.02 19.60
CA ARG A 82 13.62 -16.28 20.00
C ARG A 82 13.01 -17.07 18.82
N HIS A 83 13.12 -16.56 17.59
CA HIS A 83 12.43 -17.09 16.40
C HIS A 83 10.90 -17.23 16.56
N ASP A 84 10.28 -16.44 17.45
CA ASP A 84 8.82 -16.42 17.64
C ASP A 84 8.18 -15.50 16.61
N THR A 85 8.01 -16.05 15.40
CA THR A 85 7.46 -15.31 14.26
C THR A 85 6.05 -14.79 14.52
N LYS A 86 5.21 -15.55 15.26
CA LYS A 86 3.83 -15.14 15.54
C LYS A 86 3.79 -13.87 16.39
N ARG A 87 4.50 -13.87 17.53
CA ARG A 87 4.53 -12.69 18.41
C ARG A 87 5.27 -11.51 17.77
N PHE A 88 6.29 -11.77 16.97
CA PHE A 88 6.95 -10.75 16.17
C PHE A 88 5.96 -10.04 15.23
N TYR A 89 5.18 -10.79 14.46
CA TYR A 89 4.18 -10.22 13.54
C TYR A 89 3.05 -9.50 14.29
N ASP A 90 2.59 -10.03 15.43
CA ASP A 90 1.55 -9.38 16.23
C ASP A 90 2.06 -8.06 16.84
N ALA A 91 3.29 -8.02 17.35
CA ALA A 91 3.93 -6.80 17.85
C ALA A 91 4.17 -5.77 16.74
N LEU A 92 4.57 -6.22 15.54
CA LEU A 92 4.73 -5.37 14.37
C LEU A 92 3.40 -4.75 13.94
N LYS A 93 2.31 -5.54 13.94
CA LYS A 93 0.97 -5.02 13.69
C LYS A 93 0.59 -3.95 14.71
N ALA A 94 0.90 -4.13 15.99
CA ALA A 94 0.57 -3.13 17.00
C ALA A 94 1.25 -1.75 16.76
N VAL A 95 2.42 -1.72 16.11
CA VAL A 95 3.14 -0.47 15.79
C VAL A 95 2.61 0.19 14.52
N TYR A 96 2.44 -0.60 13.44
CA TYR A 96 2.15 -0.06 12.11
C TYR A 96 0.67 -0.02 11.76
N ARG A 97 -0.17 -0.80 12.45
CA ARG A 97 -1.59 -0.90 12.15
C ARG A 97 -2.38 -0.11 13.19
N PRO A 98 -2.91 1.06 12.84
CA PRO A 98 -4.07 1.60 13.54
C PRO A 98 -5.14 0.49 13.60
N PRO A 99 -5.90 0.33 14.71
CA PRO A 99 -7.05 -0.55 14.73
C PRO A 99 -7.85 -0.23 13.48
N SER A 100 -8.04 -1.20 12.57
CA SER A 100 -8.66 -0.91 11.28
C SER A 100 -10.01 -0.27 11.56
N ILE A 101 -10.07 1.05 11.39
CA ILE A 101 -11.32 1.79 11.43
C ILE A 101 -12.18 1.08 10.41
N GLY A 102 -13.33 0.61 10.88
CA GLY A 102 -14.10 -0.47 10.27
C GLY A 102 -14.13 -0.40 8.76
N SER A 103 -14.06 -1.58 8.12
CA SER A 103 -14.26 -1.77 6.69
C SER A 103 -15.28 -0.77 6.17
N SER A 104 -14.85 0.12 5.27
CA SER A 104 -15.71 1.15 4.70
C SER A 104 -16.96 0.46 4.17
N PRO A 105 -18.15 0.83 4.67
CA PRO A 105 -19.34 0.09 4.33
C PRO A 105 -19.65 0.22 2.84
N LEU A 106 -19.57 -0.90 2.12
CA LEU A 106 -19.90 -1.00 0.71
C LEU A 106 -21.42 -1.01 0.52
N ARG A 107 -21.89 -0.44 -0.58
CA ARG A 107 -23.31 -0.46 -0.94
C ARG A 107 -23.61 -1.61 -1.90
N SER A 108 -24.86 -2.08 -1.87
CA SER A 108 -25.42 -2.98 -2.88
C SER A 108 -25.30 -2.39 -4.30
N ALA A 109 -25.45 -3.24 -5.32
CA ALA A 109 -25.48 -2.84 -6.73
C ALA A 109 -26.45 -1.69 -7.01
N ASP A 110 -27.62 -1.75 -6.37
CA ASP A 110 -28.69 -0.76 -6.50
C ASP A 110 -28.48 0.48 -5.63
N GLY A 111 -27.42 0.51 -4.82
CA GLY A 111 -27.05 1.64 -3.96
C GLY A 111 -27.93 1.85 -2.72
N THR A 112 -28.91 0.98 -2.47
CA THR A 112 -29.97 1.16 -1.44
C THR A 112 -29.58 0.65 -0.05
N THR A 113 -28.85 -0.47 0.02
CA THR A 113 -28.48 -1.12 1.28
C THR A 113 -26.97 -1.09 1.51
N LEU A 114 -26.61 -1.04 2.79
CA LEU A 114 -25.25 -1.03 3.27
C LEU A 114 -24.86 -2.47 3.65
N LEU A 115 -23.85 -3.01 2.99
CA LEU A 115 -23.49 -4.43 3.00
C LEU A 115 -22.67 -4.80 4.23
N LYS A 116 -22.97 -5.98 4.79
CA LYS A 116 -22.20 -6.63 5.85
C LYS A 116 -21.03 -7.42 5.27
N SER A 117 -20.13 -7.89 6.12
CA SER A 117 -18.86 -8.53 5.71
C SER A 117 -19.00 -9.72 4.74
N LYS A 118 -20.04 -10.56 4.88
CA LYS A 118 -20.29 -11.69 3.97
C LYS A 118 -20.88 -11.23 2.63
N GLU A 119 -21.82 -10.30 2.67
CA GLU A 119 -22.51 -9.73 1.51
C GLU A 119 -21.55 -8.93 0.60
N ILE A 120 -20.46 -8.38 1.18
CA ILE A 120 -19.39 -7.73 0.40
C ILE A 120 -18.71 -8.71 -0.57
N LEU A 121 -18.47 -9.96 -0.16
CA LEU A 121 -17.82 -10.96 -1.02
C LEU A 121 -18.71 -11.34 -2.20
N GLU A 122 -20.01 -11.49 -1.95
CA GLU A 122 -21.01 -11.74 -3.00
C GLU A 122 -21.08 -10.55 -3.97
N ARG A 123 -21.06 -9.31 -3.46
CA ARG A 123 -21.03 -8.10 -4.29
C ARG A 123 -19.78 -7.99 -5.15
N TRP A 124 -18.62 -8.39 -4.62
CA TRP A 124 -17.38 -8.46 -5.41
C TRP A 124 -17.50 -9.50 -6.53
N ALA A 125 -18.05 -10.67 -6.25
CA ALA A 125 -18.25 -11.72 -7.24
C ALA A 125 -19.17 -11.24 -8.39
N GLU A 126 -20.30 -10.61 -8.06
CA GLU A 126 -21.19 -10.00 -9.06
C GLU A 126 -20.48 -8.92 -9.89
N HIS A 127 -19.73 -8.03 -9.24
CA HIS A 127 -19.03 -6.96 -9.93
C HIS A 127 -18.02 -7.53 -10.93
N PHE A 128 -17.19 -8.48 -10.51
CA PHE A 128 -16.22 -9.10 -11.41
C PHE A 128 -16.89 -9.90 -12.53
N ASP A 129 -18.01 -10.57 -12.26
CA ASP A 129 -18.79 -11.25 -13.30
C ASP A 129 -19.26 -10.26 -14.37
N THR A 130 -19.84 -9.11 -13.97
CA THR A 130 -20.29 -8.08 -14.94
C THR A 130 -19.16 -7.46 -15.74
N VAL A 131 -17.98 -7.31 -15.13
CA VAL A 131 -16.82 -6.65 -15.75
C VAL A 131 -16.11 -7.60 -16.72
N LEU A 132 -15.90 -8.85 -16.31
CA LEU A 132 -15.09 -9.81 -17.06
C LEU A 132 -15.91 -10.63 -18.05
N ASN A 133 -17.17 -10.96 -17.73
CA ASN A 133 -18.02 -11.84 -18.52
C ASN A 133 -19.08 -11.08 -19.33
N ARG A 134 -18.80 -9.82 -19.71
CA ARG A 134 -19.73 -9.01 -20.50
C ARG A 134 -19.98 -9.69 -21.86
N PRO A 135 -21.25 -9.97 -22.23
CA PRO A 135 -21.55 -10.52 -23.55
C PRO A 135 -21.15 -9.51 -24.62
N SER A 136 -20.25 -9.90 -25.53
CA SER A 136 -19.88 -9.10 -26.69
C SER A 136 -20.83 -9.42 -27.85
N SER A 137 -21.54 -8.42 -28.36
CA SER A 137 -22.21 -8.53 -29.65
C SER A 137 -21.21 -8.11 -30.73
N ILE A 138 -20.78 -9.08 -31.52
CA ILE A 138 -19.92 -8.82 -32.67
C ILE A 138 -20.79 -8.16 -33.74
N ASN A 139 -20.47 -6.91 -34.11
CA ASN A 139 -21.18 -6.23 -35.19
C ASN A 139 -20.70 -6.75 -36.55
N ASN A 140 -21.55 -7.51 -37.24
CA ASN A 140 -21.26 -8.06 -38.56
C ASN A 140 -21.06 -6.99 -39.64
N GLU A 141 -21.70 -5.82 -39.50
CA GLU A 141 -21.49 -4.68 -40.41
C GLU A 141 -20.07 -4.13 -40.25
N ALA A 142 -19.60 -3.99 -39.00
CA ALA A 142 -18.22 -3.57 -38.72
C ALA A 142 -17.19 -4.57 -39.26
N ILE A 143 -17.47 -5.88 -39.19
CA ILE A 143 -16.64 -6.92 -39.81
C ILE A 143 -16.63 -6.79 -41.34
N ALA A 144 -17.80 -6.52 -41.95
CA ALA A 144 -17.90 -6.34 -43.40
C ALA A 144 -17.12 -5.11 -43.90
N CYS A 145 -16.93 -4.10 -43.04
CA CYS A 145 -16.12 -2.91 -43.33
C CYS A 145 -14.60 -3.14 -43.17
N LEU A 146 -14.15 -4.25 -42.57
CA LEU A 146 -12.73 -4.52 -42.43
C LEU A 146 -12.12 -4.92 -43.79
N PRO A 147 -11.01 -4.30 -44.23
CA PRO A 147 -10.34 -4.67 -45.46
C PRO A 147 -9.80 -6.11 -45.37
N LYS A 148 -10.29 -7.00 -46.23
CA LYS A 148 -9.81 -8.39 -46.30
C LYS A 148 -8.43 -8.40 -46.97
N VAL A 149 -7.40 -8.67 -46.18
CA VAL A 149 -6.04 -8.92 -46.68
C VAL A 149 -5.98 -10.35 -47.25
N ALA A 150 -5.24 -10.55 -48.35
CA ALA A 150 -5.04 -11.88 -48.92
C ALA A 150 -4.48 -12.83 -47.87
N ILE A 151 -5.00 -14.06 -47.83
CA ILE A 151 -4.53 -15.11 -46.92
C ILE A 151 -3.05 -15.31 -47.19
N ASN A 152 -2.21 -15.14 -46.15
CA ASN A 152 -0.78 -15.34 -46.25
C ASN A 152 -0.47 -16.79 -45.84
N PRO A 153 -0.27 -17.72 -46.80
CA PRO A 153 -0.05 -19.13 -46.50
C PRO A 153 1.24 -19.36 -45.70
N ASN A 154 2.15 -18.39 -45.66
CA ASN A 154 3.38 -18.47 -44.87
C ASN A 154 3.13 -18.38 -43.35
N LEU A 155 1.95 -17.90 -42.91
CA LEU A 155 1.60 -17.85 -41.49
C LEU A 155 1.13 -19.21 -40.94
N ASP A 156 0.68 -20.11 -41.81
CA ASP A 156 0.31 -21.49 -41.45
C ASP A 156 1.53 -22.42 -41.40
N ILE A 157 2.69 -21.94 -41.85
CA ILE A 157 3.95 -22.67 -41.77
C ILE A 157 4.51 -22.46 -40.35
N PRO A 158 4.71 -23.53 -39.55
CA PRO A 158 5.32 -23.40 -38.25
C PRO A 158 6.74 -22.83 -38.41
N PRO A 159 7.14 -21.84 -37.59
CA PRO A 159 8.43 -21.19 -37.75
C PRO A 159 9.57 -22.20 -37.59
N SER A 160 10.57 -22.08 -38.45
CA SER A 160 11.80 -22.88 -38.35
C SER A 160 12.52 -22.58 -37.03
N VAL A 161 13.24 -23.57 -36.48
CA VAL A 161 14.11 -23.38 -35.31
C VAL A 161 15.11 -22.24 -35.54
N GLU A 162 15.55 -22.05 -36.79
CA GLU A 162 16.46 -20.97 -37.16
C GLU A 162 15.77 -19.59 -37.18
N GLU A 163 14.54 -19.50 -37.68
CA GLU A 163 13.75 -18.25 -37.64
C GLU A 163 13.37 -17.88 -36.21
N LEU A 164 13.05 -18.89 -35.40
CA LEU A 164 12.72 -18.74 -33.98
C LEU A 164 13.95 -18.29 -33.20
N LEU A 165 15.14 -18.85 -33.42
CA LEU A 165 16.34 -18.49 -32.64
C LEU A 165 17.12 -17.29 -33.20
N TYR A 166 17.18 -17.14 -34.52
CA TYR A 166 18.06 -16.19 -35.21
C TYR A 166 17.31 -15.09 -35.98
N GLY A 167 15.98 -15.07 -35.92
CA GLY A 167 15.18 -13.97 -36.45
C GLY A 167 15.60 -12.62 -35.86
N GLU A 168 15.89 -11.65 -36.74
CA GLU A 168 16.14 -10.27 -36.33
C GLU A 168 14.81 -9.59 -36.02
N LEU A 169 14.66 -9.02 -34.82
CA LEU A 169 13.46 -8.29 -34.45
C LEU A 169 13.29 -7.06 -35.37
N CYS A 170 12.11 -6.88 -35.95
CA CYS A 170 11.82 -5.72 -36.80
C CYS A 170 11.94 -4.38 -36.05
N LYS A 171 11.84 -4.40 -34.70
CA LYS A 171 12.01 -3.25 -33.81
C LYS A 171 12.71 -3.68 -32.52
N GLY A 172 13.62 -2.83 -32.02
CA GLY A 172 14.38 -3.05 -30.78
C GLY A 172 15.86 -2.64 -30.93
N LYS A 173 16.29 -1.64 -30.16
CA LYS A 173 17.70 -1.23 -30.08
C LYS A 173 18.35 -1.85 -28.84
N ARG A 174 19.64 -2.21 -28.92
CA ARG A 174 20.46 -2.42 -27.72
C ARG A 174 20.69 -1.06 -27.04
N SER A 175 20.98 -1.05 -25.74
CA SER A 175 21.25 0.18 -25.00
C SER A 175 22.47 0.95 -25.55
N VAL A 176 23.38 0.28 -26.26
CA VAL A 176 24.57 0.91 -26.86
C VAL A 176 24.84 0.35 -28.27
N GLY A 177 24.79 1.23 -29.28
CA GLY A 177 25.50 1.20 -30.58
C GLY A 177 25.46 -0.02 -31.52
N GLY A 178 24.94 -1.17 -31.12
CA GLY A 178 25.05 -2.43 -31.87
C GLY A 178 23.86 -2.75 -32.80
N LYS A 179 24.05 -3.76 -33.66
CA LYS A 179 23.00 -4.35 -34.51
C LYS A 179 21.75 -4.74 -33.69
N ARG A 180 20.59 -4.85 -34.36
CA ARG A 180 19.29 -5.16 -33.74
C ARG A 180 19.36 -6.40 -32.84
N LYS A 181 18.59 -6.42 -31.75
CA LYS A 181 18.51 -7.58 -30.85
C LYS A 181 17.97 -8.78 -31.63
N ARG A 182 18.60 -9.96 -31.45
CA ARG A 182 18.12 -11.23 -32.00
C ARG A 182 17.12 -11.84 -31.04
N PHE A 183 16.16 -12.61 -31.55
CA PHE A 183 15.12 -13.23 -30.73
C PHE A 183 15.68 -14.06 -29.58
N LYS A 184 16.74 -14.85 -29.81
CA LYS A 184 17.45 -15.63 -28.78
C LYS A 184 17.93 -14.80 -27.57
N ASP A 185 18.25 -13.52 -27.76
CA ASP A 185 18.69 -12.67 -26.65
C ASP A 185 17.53 -12.34 -25.70
N SER A 186 16.34 -12.08 -26.25
CA SER A 186 15.12 -11.86 -25.45
C SER A 186 14.68 -13.15 -24.75
N LEU A 187 14.76 -14.28 -25.45
CA LEU A 187 14.44 -15.61 -24.91
C LEU A 187 15.35 -15.99 -23.73
N LYS A 188 16.65 -15.76 -23.85
CA LYS A 188 17.61 -15.97 -22.75
C LYS A 188 17.29 -15.13 -21.52
N THR A 189 16.89 -13.86 -21.70
CA THR A 189 16.49 -13.01 -20.59
C THR A 189 15.25 -13.57 -19.89
N SER A 190 14.18 -13.86 -20.63
CA SER A 190 12.96 -14.42 -20.03
C SER A 190 13.20 -15.77 -19.35
N ILE A 191 13.99 -16.69 -19.94
CA ILE A 191 14.31 -17.98 -19.33
C ILE A 191 15.10 -17.80 -18.02
N LYS A 192 16.02 -16.83 -17.96
CA LYS A 192 16.76 -16.48 -16.74
C LYS A 192 15.85 -15.92 -15.66
N ASP A 193 14.83 -15.12 -16.03
CA ASP A 193 13.84 -14.60 -15.09
C ASP A 193 13.02 -15.73 -14.44
N PHE A 194 12.83 -16.85 -15.14
CA PHE A 194 12.23 -18.07 -14.60
C PHE A 194 13.22 -19.01 -13.89
N SER A 195 14.48 -18.59 -13.69
CA SER A 195 15.54 -19.36 -13.00
C SER A 195 15.86 -20.74 -13.61
N ILE A 196 15.62 -20.91 -14.91
CA ILE A 196 15.96 -22.14 -15.65
C ILE A 196 17.38 -21.99 -16.20
N SER A 197 18.27 -22.95 -15.90
CA SER A 197 19.67 -22.91 -16.35
C SER A 197 19.79 -23.17 -17.86
N THR A 198 20.44 -22.26 -18.59
CA THR A 198 20.58 -22.34 -20.06
C THR A 198 21.80 -23.14 -20.53
N GLU A 199 22.61 -23.67 -19.63
CA GLU A 199 23.88 -24.35 -19.99
C GLU A 199 23.69 -25.78 -20.51
N SER A 200 22.60 -26.47 -20.14
CA SER A 200 22.45 -27.90 -20.47
C SER A 200 21.79 -28.20 -21.82
N GLY A 201 21.16 -27.22 -22.47
CA GLY A 201 20.34 -27.46 -23.66
C GLY A 201 20.96 -27.10 -25.01
N LEU A 202 22.11 -26.43 -25.04
CA LEU A 202 22.67 -25.86 -26.29
C LEU A 202 23.98 -26.52 -26.76
N SER A 203 24.51 -27.50 -26.04
CA SER A 203 25.73 -28.24 -26.41
C SER A 203 25.48 -29.48 -27.26
N HIS A 204 24.21 -29.88 -27.47
CA HIS A 204 23.88 -31.12 -28.19
C HIS A 204 23.52 -30.94 -29.67
N LEU A 205 23.72 -29.74 -30.24
CA LEU A 205 23.48 -29.43 -31.65
C LEU A 205 24.66 -28.66 -32.25
N VAL A 206 25.82 -29.32 -32.26
CA VAL A 206 26.89 -29.13 -33.27
C VAL A 206 27.11 -30.50 -33.91
#